data_AF-A0A255TU86-F1
#
_entry.id   AF-A0A255TU86-F1
#
_cell.length_a   1.000
_cell.length_b   1.000
_cell.length_c   1.000
_cell.angle_alpha   90.00
_cell.angle_beta   90.00
_cell.angle_gamma   90.00
#
_symmetry.space_group_name_H-M   'P 1'
#
loop_
_entity.id
_entity.type
_entity.pdbx_description
1 polymer ?
#
loop_
_entity_poly.entity_id
_entity_poly.type
_entity_poly.pdbx_seq_one_letter_code
_entity_poly.pdbx_strand_id
1 'polypeptide(L)'
;MKKLLLMVVCFTTISFCSLAQEPVKSVDLTSVTIEQNNIKREFNSLRGEVSVLKNKNAKAESRISALESLNKDLSLKLDSLQKEYDNLANDQKADKSELSTIIGETNEKVLATEQILSSRTLWGICGIIALIVALAATVWAFMKKIKSGSTSIDDVRKAQSSLEEAQENIRKAQEKMQEETIQLDNKLIEVLSKQSVSAPTTTDDGEIDHSLTLKVADEIVKIEMNLSRMDESIKGYKQLSRGVQRIKDNFKANDYEIVDMLGKPYQAGMKAAVTFVTDDTLEPGQQIISRIIKPQVNYKQVMIQAAQIEVSQAE
;
A
#
# COMPACT_ATOMS: atom_id res chain seq x y z
N MET A 1 99.42 94.34 85.01
CA MET A 1 100.49 95.35 85.16
C MET A 1 101.74 94.86 84.43
N LYS A 2 102.22 95.65 83.45
CA LYS A 2 103.60 95.80 82.94
C LYS A 2 104.54 94.56 82.92
N LYS A 3 104.96 94.17 81.70
CA LYS A 3 106.36 94.14 81.17
C LYS A 3 106.39 93.28 79.88
N LEU A 4 106.49 93.82 78.66
CA LEU A 4 107.63 94.52 78.01
C LEU A 4 108.78 93.53 77.71
N LEU A 5 108.90 93.04 76.48
CA LEU A 5 109.88 93.48 75.45
C LEU A 5 111.34 93.19 75.82
N LEU A 6 111.87 92.09 75.29
CA LEU A 6 113.28 91.78 74.95
C LEU A 6 113.22 90.33 74.38
N MET A 7 113.81 89.94 73.26
CA MET A 7 115.13 90.27 72.78
C MET A 7 115.22 89.88 71.29
N VAL A 8 115.51 90.88 70.47
CA VAL A 8 116.04 90.79 69.11
C VAL A 8 117.55 90.55 69.23
N VAL A 9 118.14 89.90 68.23
CA VAL A 9 119.59 89.77 67.93
C VAL A 9 120.33 88.62 68.60
N CYS A 10 120.69 87.63 67.76
CA CYS A 10 121.97 86.88 67.67
C CYS A 10 121.71 85.62 66.82
N PHE A 11 122.43 85.24 65.77
CA PHE A 11 123.56 85.82 65.05
C PHE A 11 123.66 85.00 63.75
N THR A 12 123.73 85.68 62.60
CA THR A 12 124.28 85.12 61.36
C THR A 12 125.80 85.14 61.45
N THR A 13 126.46 83.99 61.25
CA THR A 13 127.83 83.76 60.71
C THR A 13 128.09 82.26 60.96
N ILE A 14 128.48 81.41 60.02
CA ILE A 14 129.72 81.45 59.26
C ILE A 14 129.54 80.67 57.95
N SER A 15 130.09 81.26 56.90
CA SER A 15 130.26 80.79 55.53
C SER A 15 131.59 80.05 55.39
N PHE A 16 131.57 78.92 54.67
CA PHE A 16 132.65 78.28 53.90
C PHE A 16 133.92 77.76 54.60
N CYS A 17 134.13 76.44 54.46
CA CYS A 17 135.45 75.89 54.14
C CYS A 17 135.28 74.65 53.25
N SER A 18 135.83 74.71 52.05
CA SER A 18 135.82 73.66 51.02
C SER A 18 137.12 72.85 51.08
N LEU A 19 137.05 71.51 51.09
CA LEU A 19 138.19 70.64 50.79
C LEU A 19 137.75 69.29 50.19
N ALA A 20 138.25 69.03 48.98
CA ALA A 20 138.66 67.75 48.36
C ALA A 20 137.75 66.49 48.40
N GLN A 21 137.08 66.25 47.26
CA GLN A 21 137.18 65.04 46.41
C GLN A 21 137.11 63.63 47.03
N GLU A 22 135.98 62.93 46.78
CA GLU A 22 135.95 61.49 46.43
C GLU A 22 134.79 61.20 45.45
N PRO A 23 134.96 60.34 44.42
CA PRO A 23 133.91 60.02 43.43
C PRO A 23 133.18 58.71 43.77
N VAL A 24 132.01 58.77 44.43
CA VAL A 24 131.08 57.64 44.66
C VAL A 24 129.69 58.26 44.88
N LYS A 25 128.59 58.10 44.11
CA LYS A 25 127.88 56.88 43.65
C LYS A 25 126.74 57.28 42.67
N SER A 26 127.03 57.67 41.43
CA SER A 26 125.98 57.97 40.41
C SER A 26 125.17 56.73 40.01
N VAL A 27 125.71 55.54 40.25
CA VAL A 27 125.09 54.24 39.95
C VAL A 27 123.86 53.95 40.82
N ASP A 28 123.81 54.47 42.06
CA ASP A 28 122.78 54.14 43.06
C ASP A 28 121.46 54.94 42.88
N LEU A 29 121.53 56.14 42.30
CA LEU A 29 120.33 56.98 42.05
C LEU A 29 119.65 56.61 40.73
N THR A 30 120.45 56.24 39.71
CA THR A 30 119.94 55.77 38.41
C THR A 30 119.29 54.39 38.52
N SER A 31 119.84 53.48 39.34
CA SER A 31 119.24 52.16 39.59
C SER A 31 117.88 52.28 40.25
N VAL A 32 117.76 53.10 41.31
CA VAL A 32 116.49 53.36 42.01
C VAL A 32 115.44 53.99 41.10
N THR A 33 115.83 54.89 40.20
CA THR A 33 114.90 55.51 39.22
C THR A 33 114.39 54.48 38.20
N ILE A 34 115.26 53.56 37.76
CA ILE A 34 114.88 52.45 36.88
C ILE A 34 113.90 51.50 37.59
N GLU A 35 114.17 51.15 38.85
CA GLU A 35 113.26 50.33 39.66
C GLU A 35 111.90 51.00 39.86
N GLN A 36 111.85 52.30 40.18
CA GLN A 36 110.58 53.03 40.30
C GLN A 36 109.78 53.02 38.99
N ASN A 37 110.44 53.19 37.84
CA ASN A 37 109.79 53.13 36.54
C ASN A 37 109.31 51.72 36.20
N ASN A 38 110.06 50.68 36.58
CA ASN A 38 109.64 49.28 36.43
C ASN A 38 108.41 48.98 37.28
N ILE A 39 108.44 49.35 38.56
CA ILE A 39 107.31 49.21 39.49
C ILE A 39 106.09 49.99 38.96
N LYS A 40 106.29 51.19 38.40
CA LYS A 40 105.19 51.98 37.83
C LYS A 40 104.56 51.31 36.62
N ARG A 41 105.38 50.69 35.74
CA ARG A 41 104.88 49.91 34.60
C ARG A 41 104.10 48.69 35.06
N GLU A 42 104.63 47.93 36.02
CA GLU A 42 103.93 46.77 36.60
C GLU A 42 102.62 47.19 37.27
N PHE A 43 102.62 48.27 38.05
CA PHE A 43 101.40 48.80 38.68
C PHE A 43 100.35 49.19 37.64
N ASN A 44 100.75 49.85 36.55
CA ASN A 44 99.83 50.21 35.47
C ASN A 44 99.31 48.97 34.71
N SER A 45 100.16 47.96 34.49
CA SER A 45 99.76 46.68 33.88
C SER A 45 98.75 45.95 34.76
N LEU A 46 99.07 45.80 36.05
CA LEU A 46 98.21 45.15 37.03
C LEU A 46 96.87 45.88 37.17
N ARG A 47 96.88 47.22 37.16
CA ARG A 47 95.64 48.02 37.13
C ARG A 47 94.80 47.75 35.89
N GLY A 48 95.43 47.57 34.73
CA GLY A 48 94.76 47.17 33.49
C GLY A 48 94.11 45.80 33.62
N GLU A 49 94.84 44.81 34.13
CA GLU A 49 94.33 43.46 34.38
C GLU A 49 93.15 43.45 35.36
N VAL A 50 93.25 44.19 36.47
CA VAL A 50 92.17 44.36 37.45
C VAL A 50 90.92 44.98 36.79
N SER A 51 91.09 45.96 35.90
CA SER A 51 89.97 46.56 35.17
C SER A 51 89.30 45.56 34.23
N VAL A 52 90.07 44.72 33.53
CA VAL A 52 89.55 43.67 32.65
C VAL A 52 88.82 42.59 33.47
N LEU A 53 89.40 42.17 34.59
CA LEU A 53 88.79 41.22 35.51
C LEU A 53 87.47 41.76 36.08
N LYS A 54 87.43 43.04 36.46
CA LYS A 54 86.19 43.70 36.93
C LYS A 54 85.09 43.65 35.87
N ASN A 55 85.40 43.96 34.62
CA ASN A 55 84.43 43.90 33.52
C ASN A 55 83.95 42.47 33.23
N LYS A 56 84.87 41.49 33.27
CA LYS A 56 84.53 40.07 33.15
C LYS A 56 83.62 39.61 34.28
N ASN A 57 83.88 40.05 35.52
CA ASN A 57 83.05 39.74 36.68
C ASN A 57 81.65 40.34 36.57
N ALA A 58 81.54 41.62 36.18
CA ALA A 58 80.24 42.26 35.93
C ALA A 58 79.43 41.55 34.83
N LYS A 59 80.10 41.09 33.76
CA LYS A 59 79.45 40.29 32.71
C LYS A 59 79.03 38.91 33.22
N ALA A 60 79.82 38.28 34.09
CA ALA A 60 79.47 37.00 34.70
C ALA A 60 78.25 37.15 35.62
N GLU A 61 78.20 38.18 36.47
CA GLU A 61 77.06 38.50 37.32
C GLU A 61 75.78 38.72 36.50
N SER A 62 75.85 39.51 35.42
CA SER A 62 74.70 39.70 34.54
C SER A 62 74.20 38.39 33.90
N ARG A 63 75.10 37.48 33.52
CA ARG A 63 74.73 36.15 33.00
C ARG A 63 74.10 35.26 34.09
N ILE A 64 74.61 35.34 35.32
CA ILE A 64 74.05 34.62 36.47
C ILE A 64 72.62 35.08 36.72
N SER A 65 72.36 36.39 36.80
CA SER A 65 71.01 36.92 36.99
C SER A 65 70.05 36.55 35.84
N ALA A 66 70.54 36.51 34.60
CA ALA A 66 69.74 36.04 33.46
C ALA A 66 69.39 34.54 33.57
N LEU A 67 70.34 33.70 33.99
CA LEU A 67 70.12 32.28 34.22
C LEU A 67 69.17 32.03 35.40
N GLU A 68 69.27 32.81 36.48
CA GLU A 68 68.34 32.74 37.61
C GLU A 68 66.90 33.07 37.18
N SER A 69 66.74 34.12 36.35
CA SER A 69 65.43 34.47 35.80
C SER A 69 64.87 33.37 34.89
N LEU A 70 65.71 32.75 34.05
CA LEU A 70 65.30 31.66 33.17
C LEU A 70 64.92 30.41 33.98
N ASN A 71 65.68 30.06 35.02
CA ASN A 71 65.36 28.96 35.91
C ASN A 71 64.02 29.18 36.63
N LYS A 72 63.73 30.42 37.03
CA LYS A 72 62.44 30.76 37.62
C LYS A 72 61.29 30.59 36.62
N ASP A 73 61.45 31.05 35.38
CA ASP A 73 60.44 30.86 34.32
C ASP A 73 60.22 29.36 34.01
N LEU A 74 61.30 28.59 33.93
CA LEU A 74 61.24 27.15 33.73
C LEU A 74 60.53 26.43 34.88
N SER A 75 60.80 26.83 36.13
CA SER A 75 60.09 26.28 37.31
C SER A 75 58.60 26.56 37.23
N LEU A 76 58.20 27.79 36.89
CA LEU A 76 56.78 28.14 36.74
C LEU A 76 56.08 27.36 35.63
N LYS A 77 56.77 27.14 34.51
CA LYS A 77 56.25 26.29 33.41
C LYS A 77 56.13 24.83 33.83
N LEU A 78 57.10 24.32 34.60
CA LEU A 78 57.07 22.97 35.14
C LEU A 78 55.88 22.79 36.08
N ASP A 79 55.65 23.74 36.99
CA ASP A 79 54.53 23.73 37.93
C ASP A 79 53.18 23.79 37.19
N SER A 80 53.08 24.65 36.17
CA SER A 80 51.89 24.71 35.32
C SER A 80 51.64 23.40 34.59
N LEU A 81 52.68 22.78 34.03
CA LEU A 81 52.56 21.53 33.31
C LEU A 81 52.22 20.37 34.25
N GLN A 82 52.77 20.36 35.46
CA GLN A 82 52.42 19.39 36.50
C GLN A 82 50.94 19.51 36.86
N LYS A 83 50.43 20.73 37.01
CA LYS A 83 49.00 20.95 37.30
C LYS A 83 48.09 20.45 36.17
N GLU A 84 48.44 20.72 34.91
CA GLU A 84 47.69 20.20 33.76
C GLU A 84 47.75 18.67 33.68
N TYR A 85 48.91 18.08 33.99
CA TYR A 85 49.06 16.62 34.06
C TYR A 85 48.18 16.01 35.17
N ASP A 86 48.16 16.62 36.36
CA ASP A 86 47.36 16.14 37.49
C ASP A 86 45.86 16.28 37.19
N ASN A 87 45.44 17.39 36.56
CA ASN A 87 44.06 17.57 36.09
C ASN A 87 43.67 16.47 35.09
N LEU A 88 44.49 16.26 34.05
CA LEU A 88 44.23 15.25 33.02
C LEU A 88 44.18 13.83 33.61
N ALA A 89 45.06 13.51 34.56
CA ALA A 89 45.06 12.22 35.23
C ALA A 89 43.79 12.01 36.08
N ASN A 90 43.29 13.07 36.72
CA ASN A 90 42.05 13.04 37.48
C ASN A 90 40.83 12.90 36.56
N ASP A 91 40.77 13.65 35.46
CA ASP A 91 39.71 13.58 34.46
C ASP A 91 39.66 12.17 33.84
N GLN A 92 40.81 11.62 33.45
CA GLN A 92 40.89 10.26 32.91
C GLN A 92 40.40 9.20 33.93
N LYS A 93 40.66 9.41 35.22
CA LYS A 93 40.18 8.50 36.28
C LYS A 93 38.66 8.63 36.46
N ALA A 94 38.12 9.84 36.39
CA ALA A 94 36.68 10.10 36.46
C ALA A 94 35.96 9.46 35.26
N ASP A 95 36.44 9.71 34.04
CA ASP A 95 35.91 9.14 32.79
C ASP A 95 35.91 7.62 32.83
N LYS A 96 37.00 7.00 33.31
CA LYS A 96 37.09 5.55 33.46
C LYS A 96 36.05 5.01 34.44
N SER A 97 35.81 5.72 35.54
CA SER A 97 34.81 5.33 36.54
C SER A 97 33.39 5.44 35.97
N GLU A 98 33.07 6.55 35.31
CA GLU A 98 31.77 6.77 34.68
C GLU A 98 31.50 5.74 33.59
N LEU A 99 32.48 5.50 32.71
CA LEU A 99 32.37 4.50 31.66
C LEU A 99 32.17 3.09 32.22
N SER A 100 32.86 2.74 33.31
CA SER A 100 32.66 1.44 33.98
C SER A 100 31.24 1.29 34.54
N THR A 101 30.68 2.35 35.10
CA THR A 101 29.29 2.36 35.61
C THR A 101 28.30 2.21 34.46
N ILE A 102 28.44 3.02 33.39
CA ILE A 102 27.56 2.97 32.21
C ILE A 102 27.60 1.58 31.55
N ILE A 103 28.79 0.99 31.42
CA ILE A 103 28.95 -0.38 30.89
C ILE A 103 28.25 -1.39 31.81
N GLY A 104 28.40 -1.27 33.13
CA GLY A 104 27.71 -2.12 34.10
C GLY A 104 26.19 -2.05 33.97
N GLU A 105 25.62 -0.84 34.00
CA GLU A 105 24.18 -0.61 33.82
C GLU A 105 23.66 -1.10 32.47
N THR A 106 24.44 -0.91 31.40
CA THR A 106 24.09 -1.39 30.06
C THR A 106 24.07 -2.92 30.05
N ASN A 107 25.06 -3.57 30.65
CA ASN A 107 25.11 -5.02 30.75
C ASN A 107 23.93 -5.58 31.57
N GLU A 108 23.56 -4.94 32.69
CA GLU A 108 22.38 -5.33 33.46
C GLU A 108 21.08 -5.19 32.65
N LYS A 109 20.92 -4.07 31.91
CA LYS A 109 19.74 -3.86 31.04
C LYS A 109 19.70 -4.86 29.89
N VAL A 110 20.84 -5.20 29.29
CA VAL A 110 20.95 -6.21 28.23
C VAL A 110 20.56 -7.59 28.76
N LEU A 111 21.12 -8.00 29.91
CA LEU A 111 20.77 -9.28 30.56
C LEU A 111 19.29 -9.34 30.95
N ALA A 112 18.75 -8.26 31.53
CA ALA A 112 17.33 -8.18 31.87
C ALA A 112 16.45 -8.27 30.61
N THR A 113 16.86 -7.63 29.51
CA THR A 113 16.15 -7.69 28.22
C THR A 113 16.20 -9.09 27.62
N GLU A 114 17.35 -9.77 27.67
CA GLU A 114 17.52 -11.16 27.22
C GLU A 114 16.66 -12.13 28.04
N GLN A 115 16.58 -11.93 29.36
CA GLN A 115 15.72 -12.71 30.25
C GLN A 115 14.22 -12.48 29.97
N ILE A 116 13.82 -11.24 29.67
CA ILE A 116 12.43 -10.93 29.29
C ILE A 116 12.09 -11.51 27.91
N LEU A 117 13.01 -11.42 26.94
CA LEU A 117 12.82 -11.98 25.59
C LEU A 117 12.72 -13.50 25.61
N SER A 118 13.60 -14.18 26.34
CA SER A 118 13.58 -15.64 26.47
C SER A 118 12.30 -16.14 27.14
N SER A 119 11.89 -15.52 28.26
CA SER A 119 10.65 -15.90 28.94
C SER A 119 9.40 -15.67 28.07
N ARG A 120 9.27 -14.52 27.41
CA ARG A 120 8.12 -14.23 26.54
C ARG A 120 8.10 -15.07 25.27
N THR A 121 9.26 -15.37 24.70
CA THR A 121 9.36 -16.22 23.51
C THR A 121 8.95 -17.65 23.82
N LEU A 122 9.34 -18.20 24.98
CA LEU A 122 8.89 -19.54 25.41
C LEU A 122 7.37 -19.60 25.61
N TRP A 123 6.78 -18.61 26.29
CA TRP A 123 5.32 -18.54 26.44
C TRP A 123 4.61 -18.34 25.10
N GLY A 124 5.18 -17.55 24.19
CA GLY A 124 4.67 -17.37 22.83
C GLY A 124 4.68 -18.68 22.03
N ILE A 125 5.78 -19.42 22.06
CA ILE A 125 5.89 -20.74 21.41
C ILE A 125 4.90 -21.73 22.02
N CYS A 126 4.79 -21.80 23.35
CA CYS A 126 3.80 -22.63 24.03
C CYS A 126 2.37 -22.26 23.64
N GLY A 127 2.06 -20.97 23.50
CA GLY A 127 0.76 -20.48 23.04
C GLY A 127 0.44 -20.92 21.61
N ILE A 128 1.40 -20.82 20.69
CA ILE A 128 1.26 -21.29 19.30
C ILE A 128 1.03 -22.81 19.25
N ILE A 129 1.82 -23.58 20.01
CA ILE A 129 1.65 -25.04 20.10
C ILE A 129 0.27 -25.40 20.64
N ALA A 130 -0.20 -24.73 21.70
CA ALA A 130 -1.54 -24.95 22.26
C ALA A 130 -2.64 -24.65 21.23
N LEU A 131 -2.49 -23.59 20.42
CA LEU A 131 -3.40 -23.25 19.33
C LEU A 131 -3.43 -24.34 18.25
N ILE A 132 -2.26 -24.85 17.84
CA ILE A 132 -2.16 -25.94 16.86
C ILE A 132 -2.81 -27.22 17.39
N VAL A 133 -2.59 -27.55 18.66
CA VAL A 133 -3.22 -28.72 19.31
C VAL A 133 -4.74 -28.54 19.39
N ALA A 134 -5.24 -27.34 19.71
CA ALA A 134 -6.67 -27.05 19.71
C ALA A 134 -7.27 -27.21 18.30
N LEU A 135 -6.63 -26.67 17.27
CA LEU A 135 -7.06 -26.84 15.87
C LEU A 135 -7.05 -28.32 15.47
N ALA A 136 -5.99 -29.07 15.77
CA ALA A 136 -5.92 -30.50 15.50
C ALA A 136 -7.01 -31.27 16.25
N ALA A 137 -7.34 -30.90 17.49
CA ALA A 137 -8.43 -31.50 18.27
C ALA A 137 -9.80 -31.19 17.65
N THR A 138 -10.03 -29.96 17.16
CA THR A 138 -11.27 -29.63 16.43
C THR A 138 -11.38 -30.44 15.14
N VAL A 139 -10.33 -30.51 14.34
CA VAL A 139 -10.29 -31.30 13.09
C VAL A 139 -10.49 -32.78 13.37
N TRP A 140 -9.85 -33.32 14.40
CA TRP A 140 -10.03 -34.71 14.83
C TRP A 140 -11.45 -34.97 15.34
N ALA A 141 -12.05 -34.05 16.11
CA ALA A 141 -13.43 -34.15 16.55
C ALA A 141 -14.41 -34.09 15.37
N PHE A 142 -14.17 -33.22 14.38
CA PHE A 142 -14.95 -33.18 13.14
C PHE A 142 -14.77 -34.47 12.31
N MET A 143 -13.54 -34.95 12.12
CA MET A 143 -13.29 -36.22 11.42
C MET A 143 -13.93 -37.41 12.15
N LYS A 144 -13.86 -37.45 13.48
CA LYS A 144 -14.51 -38.47 14.30
C LYS A 144 -16.04 -38.37 14.18
N LYS A 145 -16.59 -37.16 14.20
CA LYS A 145 -18.03 -36.92 14.05
C LYS A 145 -18.53 -37.27 12.65
N ILE A 146 -17.71 -37.07 11.60
CA ILE A 146 -18.01 -37.50 10.23
C ILE A 146 -17.90 -39.02 10.10
N LYS A 147 -16.85 -39.65 10.65
CA LYS A 147 -16.64 -41.10 10.57
C LYS A 147 -17.63 -41.91 11.43
N SER A 148 -18.19 -41.29 12.48
CA SER A 148 -19.26 -41.86 13.32
C SER A 148 -20.66 -41.34 12.95
N GLY A 149 -20.78 -40.44 11.98
CA GLY A 149 -22.04 -39.80 11.56
C GLY A 149 -22.42 -40.21 10.15
N SER A 150 -23.06 -41.37 10.01
CA SER A 150 -23.89 -41.68 8.84
C SER A 150 -25.15 -40.81 8.89
N THR A 151 -25.17 -39.63 8.24
CA THR A 151 -26.37 -38.86 7.78
C THR A 151 -26.05 -37.38 7.53
N SER A 152 -25.32 -37.09 6.45
CA SER A 152 -25.32 -35.71 5.92
C SER A 152 -25.00 -35.69 4.42
N ILE A 153 -24.12 -36.57 3.95
CA ILE A 153 -23.85 -36.72 2.52
C ILE A 153 -24.98 -37.46 1.79
N ASP A 154 -25.58 -38.48 2.41
CA ASP A 154 -26.68 -39.24 1.77
C ASP A 154 -27.98 -38.45 1.67
N ASP A 155 -28.25 -37.54 2.60
CA ASP A 155 -29.47 -36.72 2.57
C ASP A 155 -29.40 -35.63 1.51
N VAL A 156 -28.21 -35.02 1.30
CA VAL A 156 -27.99 -34.07 0.20
C VAL A 156 -28.02 -34.79 -1.16
N ARG A 157 -27.43 -35.97 -1.25
CA ARG A 157 -27.45 -36.77 -2.48
C ARG A 157 -28.85 -37.27 -2.83
N LYS A 158 -29.67 -37.63 -1.83
CA LYS A 158 -31.10 -37.93 -2.01
C LYS A 158 -31.92 -36.71 -2.39
N ALA A 159 -31.63 -35.53 -1.83
CA ALA A 159 -32.32 -34.29 -2.19
C ALA A 159 -31.99 -33.83 -3.61
N GLN A 160 -30.75 -34.07 -4.08
CA GLN A 160 -30.37 -33.81 -5.46
C GLN A 160 -31.00 -34.81 -6.43
N SER A 161 -30.97 -36.11 -6.10
CA SER A 161 -31.63 -37.12 -6.95
C SER A 161 -33.14 -36.93 -7.01
N SER A 162 -33.79 -36.55 -5.90
CA SER A 162 -35.24 -36.28 -5.91
C SER A 162 -35.60 -35.02 -6.70
N LEU A 163 -34.72 -34.02 -6.77
CA LEU A 163 -34.92 -32.83 -7.59
C LEU A 163 -34.78 -33.14 -9.09
N GLU A 164 -33.78 -33.95 -9.46
CA GLU A 164 -33.61 -34.42 -10.84
C GLU A 164 -34.80 -35.27 -11.29
N GLU A 165 -35.25 -36.21 -10.44
CA GLU A 165 -36.45 -37.02 -10.69
C GLU A 165 -37.72 -36.15 -10.81
N ALA A 166 -37.86 -35.13 -9.95
CA ALA A 166 -38.99 -34.20 -10.02
C ALA A 166 -38.99 -33.39 -11.32
N GLN A 167 -37.83 -32.89 -11.75
CA GLN A 167 -37.69 -32.13 -12.99
C GLN A 167 -37.97 -33.01 -14.22
N GLU A 168 -37.48 -34.24 -14.23
CA GLU A 168 -37.75 -35.20 -15.30
C GLU A 168 -39.24 -35.56 -15.38
N ASN A 169 -39.89 -35.76 -14.23
CA ASN A 169 -41.32 -36.03 -14.17
C ASN A 169 -42.17 -34.84 -14.64
N ILE A 170 -41.77 -33.60 -14.31
CA ILE A 170 -42.43 -32.39 -14.83
C ILE A 170 -42.29 -32.33 -16.35
N ARG A 171 -41.11 -32.58 -16.90
CA ARG A 171 -40.89 -32.57 -18.35
C ARG A 171 -41.73 -33.63 -19.06
N LYS A 172 -41.74 -34.85 -18.54
CA LYS A 172 -42.58 -35.96 -19.07
C LYS A 172 -44.06 -35.64 -18.96
N ALA A 173 -44.51 -35.01 -17.86
CA ALA A 173 -45.88 -34.58 -17.71
C ALA A 173 -46.27 -33.48 -18.71
N GLN A 174 -45.37 -32.53 -18.98
CA GLN A 174 -45.57 -31.50 -20.00
C GLN A 174 -45.67 -32.09 -21.41
N GLU A 175 -44.73 -32.98 -21.79
CA GLU A 175 -44.77 -33.70 -23.07
C GLU A 175 -46.09 -34.47 -23.24
N LYS A 176 -46.50 -35.23 -22.22
CA LYS A 176 -47.76 -35.99 -22.23
C LYS A 176 -48.99 -35.08 -22.32
N MET A 177 -49.01 -33.97 -21.58
CA MET A 177 -50.10 -33.00 -21.62
C MET A 177 -50.25 -32.35 -23.00
N GLN A 178 -49.13 -32.05 -23.66
CA GLN A 178 -49.14 -31.55 -25.04
C GLN A 178 -49.65 -32.61 -26.03
N GLU A 179 -49.23 -33.87 -25.87
CA GLU A 179 -49.76 -34.98 -26.68
C GLU A 179 -51.27 -35.17 -26.49
N GLU A 180 -51.78 -35.10 -25.26
CA GLU A 180 -53.22 -35.20 -24.99
C GLU A 180 -53.99 -34.02 -25.60
N THR A 181 -53.44 -32.80 -25.54
CA THR A 181 -54.03 -31.62 -26.18
C THR A 181 -54.13 -31.82 -27.70
N ILE A 182 -53.07 -32.28 -28.36
CA ILE A 182 -53.07 -32.59 -29.79
C ILE A 182 -54.09 -33.69 -30.13
N GLN A 183 -54.23 -34.71 -29.29
CA GLN A 183 -55.20 -35.78 -29.51
C GLN A 183 -56.65 -35.27 -29.42
N LEU A 184 -56.94 -34.38 -28.48
CA LEU A 184 -58.25 -33.74 -28.36
C LEU A 184 -58.54 -32.85 -29.56
N ASP A 185 -57.58 -32.02 -29.97
CA ASP A 185 -57.72 -31.14 -31.13
C ASP A 185 -57.90 -31.96 -32.44
N ASN A 186 -57.22 -33.11 -32.58
CA ASN A 186 -57.44 -34.01 -33.72
C ASN A 186 -58.86 -34.60 -33.76
N LYS A 187 -59.42 -34.97 -32.59
CA LYS A 187 -60.81 -35.42 -32.50
C LYS A 187 -61.78 -34.28 -32.84
N LEU A 188 -61.48 -33.06 -32.39
CA LEU A 188 -62.27 -31.89 -32.72
C LEU A 188 -62.26 -31.62 -34.23
N ILE A 189 -61.10 -31.69 -34.89
CA ILE A 189 -61.00 -31.61 -36.36
C ILE A 189 -61.84 -32.70 -37.03
N GLU A 190 -61.81 -33.93 -36.52
CA GLU A 190 -62.64 -35.01 -37.08
C GLU A 190 -64.13 -34.66 -37.02
N VAL A 191 -64.60 -34.11 -35.88
CA VAL A 191 -65.98 -33.66 -35.72
C VAL A 191 -66.30 -32.46 -36.63
N LEU A 192 -65.44 -31.43 -36.65
CA LEU A 192 -65.60 -30.25 -37.50
C LEU A 192 -65.61 -30.60 -38.98
N SER A 193 -64.79 -31.58 -39.40
CA SER A 193 -64.76 -32.05 -40.79
C SER A 193 -66.03 -32.81 -41.19
N LYS A 194 -66.69 -33.49 -40.24
CA LYS A 194 -67.99 -34.15 -40.45
C LYS A 194 -69.14 -33.15 -40.46
N GLN A 195 -69.03 -32.08 -39.68
CA GLN A 195 -69.92 -30.91 -39.75
C GLN A 195 -69.48 -30.04 -40.94
N SER A 196 -69.58 -30.59 -42.14
CA SER A 196 -69.19 -29.90 -43.37
C SER A 196 -69.86 -28.53 -43.45
N VAL A 197 -69.07 -27.49 -43.76
CA VAL A 197 -69.58 -26.21 -44.26
C VAL A 197 -70.32 -26.52 -45.55
N SER A 198 -71.61 -26.82 -45.42
CA SER A 198 -72.48 -27.09 -46.55
C SER A 198 -72.82 -25.77 -47.23
N ALA A 199 -73.22 -25.86 -48.50
CA ALA A 199 -73.69 -24.73 -49.28
C ALA A 199 -74.68 -23.87 -48.44
N PRO A 200 -74.61 -22.54 -48.56
CA PRO A 200 -75.31 -21.61 -47.70
C PRO A 200 -76.81 -21.95 -47.60
N THR A 201 -77.28 -22.21 -46.38
CA THR A 201 -78.70 -22.31 -46.08
C THR A 201 -79.30 -20.91 -46.06
N THR A 202 -80.27 -20.68 -46.94
CA THR A 202 -81.04 -19.43 -46.98
C THR A 202 -81.96 -19.38 -45.76
N THR A 203 -81.92 -18.27 -45.03
CA THR A 203 -82.91 -17.94 -44.00
C THR A 203 -84.26 -17.64 -44.65
N ASP A 204 -85.36 -17.65 -43.87
CA ASP A 204 -86.72 -17.31 -44.35
C ASP A 204 -86.81 -15.90 -44.99
N ASP A 205 -85.83 -15.02 -44.75
CA ASP A 205 -85.72 -13.65 -45.32
C ASP A 205 -84.78 -13.55 -46.54
N GLY A 206 -84.23 -14.67 -47.03
CA GLY A 206 -83.36 -14.70 -48.22
C GLY A 206 -81.89 -14.33 -47.98
N GLU A 207 -81.49 -14.04 -46.75
CA GLU A 207 -80.11 -13.82 -46.35
C GLU A 207 -79.41 -15.17 -46.04
N ILE A 208 -78.12 -15.28 -46.39
CA ILE A 208 -77.32 -16.48 -46.15
C ILE A 208 -76.96 -16.55 -44.65
N ASP A 209 -77.28 -17.66 -43.97
CA ASP A 209 -76.82 -17.87 -42.59
C ASP A 209 -75.35 -18.31 -42.56
N HIS A 210 -74.48 -17.44 -42.06
CA HIS A 210 -73.04 -17.70 -41.88
C HIS A 210 -72.69 -18.24 -40.48
N SER A 211 -73.66 -18.36 -39.56
CA SER A 211 -73.40 -18.57 -38.13
C SER A 211 -72.58 -19.83 -37.82
N LEU A 212 -72.86 -20.95 -38.49
CA LEU A 212 -72.12 -22.19 -38.30
C LEU A 212 -70.67 -22.05 -38.80
N THR A 213 -70.50 -21.51 -40.01
CA THR A 213 -69.19 -21.30 -40.63
C THR A 213 -68.30 -20.41 -39.78
N LEU A 214 -68.85 -19.33 -39.22
CA LEU A 214 -68.12 -18.43 -38.32
C LEU A 214 -67.69 -19.15 -37.02
N LYS A 215 -68.55 -19.97 -36.43
CA LYS A 215 -68.18 -20.78 -35.25
C LYS A 215 -67.08 -21.81 -35.56
N VAL A 216 -67.15 -22.45 -36.73
CA VAL A 216 -66.09 -23.36 -37.18
C VAL A 216 -64.79 -22.59 -37.40
N ALA A 217 -64.84 -21.39 -37.98
CA ALA A 217 -63.66 -20.54 -38.15
C ALA A 217 -63.01 -20.17 -36.80
N ASP A 218 -63.83 -19.79 -35.81
CA ASP A 218 -63.37 -19.49 -34.45
C ASP A 218 -62.61 -20.70 -33.85
N GLU A 219 -63.17 -21.91 -33.97
CA GLU A 219 -62.52 -23.12 -33.44
C GLU A 219 -61.25 -23.51 -34.20
N ILE A 220 -61.22 -23.36 -35.53
CA ILE A 220 -60.02 -23.65 -36.33
C ILE A 220 -58.85 -22.73 -35.94
N VAL A 221 -59.12 -21.44 -35.71
CA VAL A 221 -58.07 -20.51 -35.31
C VAL A 221 -57.59 -20.77 -33.88
N LYS A 222 -58.45 -21.26 -32.97
CA LYS A 222 -57.99 -21.74 -31.65
C LYS A 222 -57.02 -22.91 -31.78
N ILE A 223 -57.32 -23.87 -32.66
CA ILE A 223 -56.44 -25.01 -32.93
C ILE A 223 -55.13 -24.54 -33.57
N GLU A 224 -55.17 -23.60 -34.53
CA GLU A 224 -53.95 -23.00 -35.11
C GLU A 224 -53.10 -22.28 -34.07
N MET A 225 -53.74 -21.56 -33.12
CA MET A 225 -53.04 -20.93 -32.01
C MET A 225 -52.38 -21.97 -31.08
N ASN A 226 -53.06 -23.08 -30.78
CA ASN A 226 -52.46 -24.17 -30.00
C ASN A 226 -51.24 -24.76 -30.72
N LEU A 227 -51.38 -25.06 -32.02
CA LEU A 227 -50.28 -25.56 -32.85
C LEU A 227 -49.09 -24.61 -32.88
N SER A 228 -49.31 -23.29 -32.93
CA SER A 228 -48.20 -22.30 -32.97
C SER A 228 -47.33 -22.31 -31.71
N ARG A 229 -47.82 -22.86 -30.60
CA ARG A 229 -47.15 -22.92 -29.29
C ARG A 229 -46.53 -24.30 -29.01
N MET A 230 -46.66 -25.23 -29.94
CA MET A 230 -46.21 -26.62 -29.80
C MET A 230 -44.99 -26.88 -30.68
N ASP A 231 -44.13 -27.79 -30.25
CA ASP A 231 -43.01 -28.27 -31.06
C ASP A 231 -43.53 -29.22 -32.16
N GLU A 232 -43.05 -29.05 -33.40
CA GLU A 232 -43.46 -29.87 -34.55
C GLU A 232 -43.12 -31.37 -34.41
N SER A 233 -42.20 -31.71 -33.51
CA SER A 233 -41.78 -33.08 -33.21
C SER A 233 -42.78 -33.87 -32.36
N ILE A 234 -43.75 -33.19 -31.74
CA ILE A 234 -44.74 -33.83 -30.87
C ILE A 234 -45.65 -34.74 -31.72
N LYS A 235 -45.90 -35.94 -31.19
CA LYS A 235 -46.71 -36.94 -31.85
C LYS A 235 -48.11 -36.41 -32.17
N GLY A 236 -48.48 -36.48 -33.45
CA GLY A 236 -49.81 -36.04 -33.94
C GLY A 236 -49.85 -34.59 -34.47
N TYR A 237 -48.80 -33.79 -34.24
CA TYR A 237 -48.73 -32.40 -34.74
C TYR A 237 -49.00 -32.31 -36.25
N LYS A 238 -48.28 -33.10 -37.05
CA LYS A 238 -48.42 -33.12 -38.52
C LYS A 238 -49.80 -33.55 -38.98
N GLN A 239 -50.48 -34.41 -38.22
CA GLN A 239 -51.84 -34.85 -38.55
C GLN A 239 -52.83 -33.71 -38.29
N LEU A 240 -52.68 -33.02 -37.16
CA LEU A 240 -53.51 -31.90 -36.77
C LEU A 240 -53.36 -30.71 -37.74
N SER A 241 -52.12 -30.34 -38.05
CA SER A 241 -51.80 -29.29 -39.04
C SER A 241 -52.42 -29.56 -40.42
N ARG A 242 -52.30 -30.81 -40.91
CA ARG A 242 -52.96 -31.21 -42.17
C ARG A 242 -54.49 -31.19 -42.06
N GLY A 243 -55.03 -31.53 -40.90
CA GLY A 243 -56.45 -31.46 -40.59
C GLY A 243 -57.00 -30.04 -40.71
N VAL A 244 -56.35 -29.09 -40.05
CA VAL A 244 -56.62 -27.65 -40.16
C VAL A 244 -56.57 -27.20 -41.61
N GLN A 245 -55.51 -27.55 -42.35
CA GLN A 245 -55.37 -27.15 -43.75
C GLN A 245 -56.53 -27.66 -44.61
N ARG A 246 -56.95 -28.92 -44.44
CA ARG A 246 -58.10 -29.48 -45.17
C ARG A 246 -59.40 -28.72 -44.91
N ILE A 247 -59.62 -28.26 -43.68
CA ILE A 247 -60.81 -27.45 -43.37
C ILE A 247 -60.70 -26.07 -44.01
N LYS A 248 -59.53 -25.42 -43.97
CA LYS A 248 -59.31 -24.13 -44.67
C LYS A 248 -59.51 -24.26 -46.18
N ASP A 249 -59.09 -25.36 -46.78
CA ASP A 249 -59.31 -25.63 -48.19
C ASP A 249 -60.80 -25.86 -48.49
N ASN A 250 -61.54 -26.50 -47.58
CA ASN A 250 -63.00 -26.62 -47.68
C ASN A 250 -63.73 -25.28 -47.54
N PHE A 251 -63.25 -24.39 -46.67
CA PHE A 251 -63.75 -23.01 -46.59
C PHE A 251 -63.58 -22.30 -47.94
N LYS A 252 -62.36 -22.37 -48.52
CA LYS A 252 -62.05 -21.76 -49.82
C LYS A 252 -62.90 -22.32 -50.95
N ALA A 253 -63.16 -23.63 -50.95
CA ALA A 253 -64.03 -24.28 -51.92
C ALA A 253 -65.50 -23.81 -51.84
N ASN A 254 -65.92 -23.26 -50.70
CA ASN A 254 -67.26 -22.70 -50.47
C ASN A 254 -67.26 -21.16 -50.49
N ASP A 255 -66.27 -20.53 -51.14
CA ASP A 255 -66.09 -19.07 -51.23
C ASP A 255 -65.82 -18.35 -49.90
N TYR A 256 -65.46 -19.08 -48.84
CA TYR A 256 -65.02 -18.50 -47.57
C TYR A 256 -63.49 -18.44 -47.46
N GLU A 257 -62.99 -17.39 -46.84
CA GLU A 257 -61.56 -17.22 -46.57
C GLU A 257 -61.34 -16.81 -45.12
N ILE A 258 -60.58 -17.63 -44.38
CA ILE A 258 -60.05 -17.26 -43.06
C ILE A 258 -58.69 -16.60 -43.29
N VAL A 259 -58.58 -15.31 -42.94
CA VAL A 259 -57.34 -14.56 -43.14
C VAL A 259 -56.30 -14.98 -42.12
N ASP A 260 -55.13 -15.40 -42.60
CA ASP A 260 -54.01 -15.77 -41.76
C ASP A 260 -53.29 -14.52 -41.24
N MET A 261 -53.25 -14.35 -39.92
CA MET A 261 -52.76 -13.14 -39.24
C MET A 261 -51.73 -13.47 -38.15
N LEU A 262 -51.62 -14.72 -37.70
CA LEU A 262 -50.85 -15.08 -36.52
C LEU A 262 -49.34 -14.96 -36.82
N GLY A 263 -48.59 -14.30 -35.93
CA GLY A 263 -47.15 -14.07 -36.09
C GLY A 263 -46.79 -13.03 -37.16
N LYS A 264 -47.77 -12.41 -37.82
CA LYS A 264 -47.52 -11.35 -38.82
C LYS A 264 -47.35 -9.98 -38.14
N PRO A 265 -46.61 -9.05 -38.78
CA PRO A 265 -46.53 -7.68 -38.30
C PRO A 265 -47.91 -7.00 -38.27
N TYR A 266 -48.18 -6.27 -37.20
CA TYR A 266 -49.39 -5.47 -37.09
C TYR A 266 -49.33 -4.23 -38.01
N GLN A 267 -50.44 -3.91 -38.67
CA GLN A 267 -50.58 -2.74 -39.54
C GLN A 267 -51.65 -1.81 -39.00
N ALA A 268 -51.25 -0.57 -38.69
CA ALA A 268 -52.17 0.46 -38.22
C ALA A 268 -53.25 0.76 -39.27
N GLY A 269 -54.51 0.80 -38.84
CA GLY A 269 -55.66 1.06 -39.70
C GLY A 269 -56.33 -0.21 -40.28
N MET A 270 -55.87 -1.41 -39.91
CA MET A 270 -56.61 -2.63 -40.22
C MET A 270 -57.97 -2.66 -39.50
N LYS A 271 -58.99 -3.23 -40.14
CA LYS A 271 -60.34 -3.38 -39.57
C LYS A 271 -60.37 -4.56 -38.59
N ALA A 272 -59.78 -4.39 -37.41
CA ALA A 272 -59.75 -5.37 -36.34
C ALA A 272 -59.93 -4.70 -34.97
N ALA A 273 -60.47 -5.44 -34.00
CA ALA A 273 -60.45 -5.06 -32.59
C ALA A 273 -59.11 -5.51 -31.98
N VAL A 274 -58.30 -4.55 -31.51
CA VAL A 274 -56.90 -4.78 -31.14
C VAL A 274 -56.69 -4.51 -29.65
N THR A 275 -56.06 -5.46 -28.96
CA THR A 275 -55.57 -5.30 -27.59
C THR A 275 -54.05 -5.35 -27.60
N PHE A 276 -53.38 -4.33 -27.08
CA PHE A 276 -51.92 -4.29 -27.00
C PHE A 276 -51.42 -4.88 -25.68
N VAL A 277 -50.34 -5.66 -25.74
CA VAL A 277 -49.66 -6.27 -24.59
C VAL A 277 -48.15 -6.02 -24.74
N THR A 278 -47.49 -5.68 -23.64
CA THR A 278 -46.03 -5.47 -23.62
C THR A 278 -45.32 -6.83 -23.63
N ASP A 279 -44.30 -6.95 -24.47
CA ASP A 279 -43.46 -8.13 -24.59
C ASP A 279 -41.98 -7.73 -24.72
N ASP A 280 -41.25 -7.88 -23.61
CA ASP A 280 -39.84 -7.49 -23.47
C ASP A 280 -38.88 -8.34 -24.33
N THR A 281 -39.38 -9.39 -24.98
CA THR A 281 -38.59 -10.23 -25.87
C THR A 281 -38.52 -9.70 -27.31
N LEU A 282 -39.31 -8.68 -27.63
CA LEU A 282 -39.38 -8.08 -28.97
C LEU A 282 -38.42 -6.92 -29.15
N GLU A 283 -37.91 -6.75 -30.37
CA GLU A 283 -37.04 -5.63 -30.71
C GLU A 283 -37.80 -4.28 -30.65
N PRO A 284 -37.14 -3.17 -30.29
CA PRO A 284 -37.77 -1.86 -30.20
C PRO A 284 -38.51 -1.47 -31.50
N GLY A 285 -39.79 -1.11 -31.36
CA GLY A 285 -40.67 -0.73 -32.48
C GLY A 285 -41.32 -1.91 -33.22
N GLN A 286 -41.04 -3.15 -32.82
CA GLN A 286 -41.72 -4.33 -33.37
C GLN A 286 -43.11 -4.50 -32.76
N GLN A 287 -44.11 -4.73 -33.63
CA GLN A 287 -45.49 -5.04 -33.23
C GLN A 287 -45.93 -6.28 -34.01
N ILE A 288 -46.20 -7.38 -33.30
CA ILE A 288 -46.61 -8.65 -33.91
C ILE A 288 -47.96 -9.11 -33.36
N ILE A 289 -48.75 -9.75 -34.21
CA ILE A 289 -50.03 -10.35 -33.80
C ILE A 289 -49.72 -11.66 -33.06
N SER A 290 -49.79 -11.64 -31.73
CA SER A 290 -49.38 -12.75 -30.85
C SER A 290 -50.53 -13.70 -30.49
N ARG A 291 -51.78 -13.23 -30.57
CA ARG A 291 -52.98 -14.05 -30.36
C ARG A 291 -54.12 -13.58 -31.23
N ILE A 292 -54.90 -14.54 -31.75
CA ILE A 292 -56.16 -14.27 -32.45
C ILE A 292 -57.30 -14.79 -31.57
N ILE A 293 -58.18 -13.88 -31.14
CA ILE A 293 -59.37 -14.19 -30.33
C ILE A 293 -60.54 -14.55 -31.25
N LYS A 294 -60.69 -13.81 -32.36
CA LYS A 294 -61.61 -14.12 -33.46
C LYS A 294 -60.92 -13.88 -34.80
N PRO A 295 -61.07 -14.78 -35.79
CA PRO A 295 -60.52 -14.57 -37.11
C PRO A 295 -61.25 -13.48 -37.89
N GLN A 296 -60.56 -12.92 -38.88
CA GLN A 296 -61.25 -12.27 -39.98
C GLN A 296 -61.71 -13.33 -40.97
N VAL A 297 -62.99 -13.32 -41.30
CA VAL A 297 -63.60 -14.22 -42.30
C VAL A 297 -64.20 -13.39 -43.42
N ASN A 298 -63.84 -13.73 -44.65
CA ASN A 298 -64.43 -13.15 -45.86
C ASN A 298 -65.31 -14.20 -46.55
N TYR A 299 -66.43 -13.77 -47.14
CA TYR A 299 -67.25 -14.57 -48.05
C TYR A 299 -67.33 -13.85 -49.39
N LYS A 300 -66.96 -14.53 -50.50
CA LYS A 300 -66.85 -13.92 -51.84
C LYS A 300 -66.08 -12.60 -51.82
N GLN A 301 -64.96 -12.57 -51.10
CA GLN A 301 -64.08 -11.41 -50.91
C GLN A 301 -64.68 -10.24 -50.10
N VAL A 302 -65.90 -10.38 -49.57
CA VAL A 302 -66.52 -9.41 -48.67
C VAL A 302 -66.31 -9.86 -47.23
N MET A 303 -65.80 -8.97 -46.37
CA MET A 303 -65.60 -9.25 -44.95
C MET A 303 -66.95 -9.45 -44.26
N ILE A 304 -67.17 -10.64 -43.70
CA ILE A 304 -68.36 -11.00 -42.92
C ILE A 304 -68.08 -11.07 -41.42
N GLN A 305 -66.81 -11.18 -41.02
CA GLN A 305 -66.37 -11.10 -39.62
C GLN A 305 -65.04 -10.33 -39.55
N ALA A 306 -64.98 -9.33 -38.68
CA ALA A 306 -63.74 -8.60 -38.37
C ALA A 306 -62.91 -9.36 -37.33
N ALA A 307 -61.58 -9.32 -37.46
CA ALA A 307 -60.70 -9.98 -36.51
C ALA A 307 -60.72 -9.30 -35.13
N GLN A 308 -60.53 -10.10 -34.09
CA GLN A 308 -60.21 -9.63 -32.74
C GLN A 308 -58.86 -10.23 -32.35
N ILE A 309 -57.87 -9.38 -32.09
CA ILE A 309 -56.47 -9.79 -31.97
C ILE A 309 -55.78 -9.14 -30.76
N GLU A 310 -54.76 -9.83 -30.27
CA GLU A 310 -53.78 -9.33 -29.31
C GLU A 310 -52.47 -9.04 -30.06
N VAL A 311 -51.89 -7.87 -29.84
CA VAL A 311 -50.63 -7.45 -30.45
C VAL A 311 -49.59 -7.29 -29.36
N SER A 312 -48.52 -8.07 -29.45
CA SER A 312 -47.35 -7.90 -28.61
C SER A 312 -46.48 -6.77 -29.18
N GLN A 313 -46.11 -5.82 -28.32
CA GLN A 313 -45.22 -4.70 -28.65
C GLN A 313 -44.08 -4.61 -27.64
N ALA A 314 -42.90 -4.18 -28.11
CA ALA A 314 -41.80 -3.82 -27.21
C ALA A 314 -42.21 -2.65 -26.29
N GLU A 315 -41.60 -2.60 -25.09
CA GLU A 315 -41.77 -1.52 -24.11
C GLU A 315 -41.35 -0.14 -24.66
#